data_AF-A0A540WF02-F1
#
_entry.id   AF-A0A540WF02-F1
#
_cell.length_a   1.000
_cell.length_b   1.000
_cell.length_c   1.000
_cell.angle_alpha   90.00
_cell.angle_beta   90.00
_cell.angle_gamma   90.00
#
_symmetry.space_group_name_H-M   'P 1'
#
loop_
_entity.id
_entity.type
_entity.pdbx_description
1 polymer ?
#
loop_
_entity_poly.entity_id
_entity_poly.type
_entity_poly.pdbx_seq_one_letter_code
_entity_poly.pdbx_strand_id
1 'polypeptide(L)'
;MRGLGKRFGEVRALDGVTLDFPAGQVTALMGENGAGKSTLLKILTGDHRPTEGTVLLDGAELALGSPARARAAGIRIIPQEPEIIPHVSVAENVYAGALPRRGGRRLDRAELHRRITADLDRLGFSRVLEPELLGSQLTPAQRQLVEILRALTGEAKVIAFDEPTSSLSEQEVAALFALIRRLRAQGVAVVYVSHRMQEIFQLADRIAVLRDGMLAGVLDAAEAGEQELVRLMVGRDLSRLFVRQRVATDQVVLQVDDLTTDDVRGVNLAVRAGEVVGLAGLIGAGRSELALALAGDLPVRGGTVRLDGRRLRPGRPGEAIRAGLGLAPEERKAQALFLQRSIRENTSLVVLDRLRRWRFVRRGAERELAQGFADRLRVRAPGIEQEVRTLSGGNQQKVVLARWLARKPKVLILDEPTRGIDVGAKAEIYQIIADLAREGVALLVISSELPELLGLADRVVVMQNGRITGELDRAEATEERILALAMADDLSDHNDSSGEDDLRDEGGRP
;
A
#
# COMPACT_ATOMS: atom_id res chain seq x y z
N MET A 1 -15.88 -13.21 21.10
CA MET A 1 -16.83 -13.55 20.01
C MET A 1 -16.76 -15.04 19.76
N ARG A 2 -17.89 -15.73 19.50
CA ARG A 2 -17.92 -17.20 19.33
C ARG A 2 -18.63 -17.60 18.03
N GLY A 3 -17.93 -18.36 17.19
CA GLY A 3 -18.47 -18.97 15.97
C GLY A 3 -19.12 -17.98 15.00
N LEU A 4 -18.59 -16.76 14.87
CA LEU A 4 -19.23 -15.72 14.07
C LEU A 4 -19.21 -16.02 12.58
N GLY A 5 -20.40 -16.03 11.98
CA GLY A 5 -20.61 -16.11 10.55
C GLY A 5 -21.33 -14.89 10.00
N LYS A 6 -20.96 -14.45 8.79
CA LYS A 6 -21.66 -13.38 8.07
C LYS A 6 -21.65 -13.63 6.57
N ARG A 7 -22.84 -13.56 5.97
CA ARG A 7 -23.05 -13.68 4.52
C ARG A 7 -23.69 -12.41 3.95
N PHE A 8 -23.28 -12.04 2.74
CA PHE A 8 -23.86 -10.99 1.91
C PHE A 8 -24.21 -11.59 0.55
N GLY A 9 -25.46 -12.02 0.39
CA GLY A 9 -25.86 -12.82 -0.77
C GLY A 9 -25.05 -14.12 -0.86
N GLU A 10 -24.41 -14.33 -2.01
CA GLU A 10 -23.55 -15.50 -2.28
C GLU A 10 -22.18 -15.43 -1.56
N VAL A 11 -21.75 -14.23 -1.12
CA VAL A 11 -20.41 -14.03 -0.54
C VAL A 11 -20.43 -14.32 0.96
N ARG A 12 -19.58 -15.26 1.41
CA ARG A 12 -19.33 -15.51 2.84
C ARG A 12 -18.18 -14.62 3.30
N ALA A 13 -18.48 -13.61 4.12
CA ALA A 13 -17.51 -12.62 4.60
C ALA A 13 -16.85 -13.00 5.93
N LEU A 14 -17.55 -13.77 6.77
CA LEU A 14 -17.00 -14.41 7.98
C LEU A 14 -17.54 -15.83 8.08
N ASP A 15 -16.70 -16.76 8.53
CA ASP A 15 -17.00 -18.18 8.63
C ASP A 15 -16.47 -18.75 9.96
N GLY A 16 -17.37 -18.90 10.94
CA GLY A 16 -17.06 -19.55 12.22
C GLY A 16 -16.02 -18.86 13.10
N VAL A 17 -15.80 -17.54 12.96
CA VAL A 17 -14.72 -16.82 13.66
C VAL A 17 -14.95 -16.78 15.17
N THR A 18 -14.00 -17.33 15.93
CA THR A 18 -13.97 -17.26 17.40
C THR A 18 -12.72 -16.52 17.83
N LEU A 19 -12.90 -15.31 18.34
CA LEU A 19 -11.80 -14.42 18.75
C LEU A 19 -12.21 -13.64 20.01
N ASP A 20 -11.27 -13.49 20.95
CA ASP A 20 -11.40 -12.71 22.17
C ASP A 20 -10.57 -11.42 22.12
N PHE A 21 -11.00 -10.40 22.87
CA PHE A 21 -10.30 -9.13 23.03
C PHE A 21 -10.17 -8.87 24.54
N PRO A 22 -9.07 -9.31 25.17
CA PRO A 22 -8.90 -9.18 26.62
C PRO A 22 -8.84 -7.73 27.08
N ALA A 23 -9.43 -7.46 28.25
CA ALA A 23 -9.29 -6.18 28.94
C ALA A 23 -7.81 -5.89 29.24
N GLY A 24 -7.39 -4.64 29.03
CA GLY A 24 -6.02 -4.21 29.28
C GLY A 24 -4.97 -4.78 28.32
N GLN A 25 -5.39 -5.30 27.17
CA GLN A 25 -4.49 -5.73 26.10
C GLN A 25 -4.81 -5.02 24.78
N VAL A 26 -3.76 -4.85 23.96
CA VAL A 26 -3.87 -4.45 22.56
C VAL A 26 -3.84 -5.70 21.70
N THR A 27 -4.95 -6.00 21.05
CA THR A 27 -5.04 -7.04 20.03
C THR A 27 -4.93 -6.38 18.65
N ALA A 28 -3.82 -6.60 17.98
CA ALA A 28 -3.69 -6.27 16.57
C ALA A 28 -4.56 -7.22 15.73
N LEU A 29 -5.39 -6.66 14.86
CA LEU A 29 -6.21 -7.44 13.93
C LEU A 29 -5.65 -7.29 12.52
N MET A 30 -5.00 -8.34 12.05
CA MET A 30 -4.34 -8.39 10.74
C MET A 30 -5.05 -9.34 9.78
N GLY A 31 -4.69 -9.25 8.51
CA GLY A 31 -5.25 -10.06 7.44
C GLY A 31 -5.15 -9.34 6.09
N GLU A 32 -5.33 -10.07 5.00
CA GLU A 32 -5.40 -9.51 3.65
C GLU A 32 -6.63 -8.61 3.45
N ASN A 33 -6.65 -7.87 2.34
CA ASN A 33 -7.83 -7.12 1.94
C ASN A 33 -8.96 -8.08 1.60
N GLY A 34 -10.13 -7.90 2.22
CA GLY A 34 -11.25 -8.83 2.08
C GLY A 34 -11.20 -10.03 3.03
N ALA A 35 -10.21 -10.13 3.92
CA ALA A 35 -10.13 -11.21 4.92
C ALA A 35 -11.25 -11.19 5.98
N GLY A 36 -12.08 -10.14 6.02
CA GLY A 36 -13.22 -10.03 6.94
C GLY A 36 -13.04 -9.03 8.09
N LYS A 37 -11.89 -8.36 8.23
CA LYS A 37 -11.59 -7.38 9.31
C LYS A 37 -12.68 -6.31 9.48
N SER A 38 -12.98 -5.56 8.42
CA SER A 38 -14.01 -4.51 8.47
C SER A 38 -15.42 -5.08 8.68
N THR A 39 -15.69 -6.32 8.24
CA THR A 39 -16.97 -6.99 8.54
C THR A 39 -17.07 -7.32 10.02
N LEU A 40 -15.99 -7.79 10.64
CA LEU A 40 -15.91 -8.04 12.07
C LEU A 40 -16.09 -6.76 12.88
N LEU A 41 -15.42 -5.66 12.48
CA LEU A 41 -15.61 -4.35 13.10
C LEU A 41 -17.05 -3.83 12.95
N LYS A 42 -17.67 -3.97 11.78
CA LYS A 42 -19.09 -3.58 11.56
C LYS A 42 -20.08 -4.42 12.35
N ILE A 43 -19.71 -5.64 12.74
CA ILE A 43 -20.50 -6.43 13.68
C ILE A 43 -20.32 -5.89 15.10
N LEU A 44 -19.10 -5.52 15.50
CA LEU A 44 -18.82 -4.89 16.80
C LEU A 44 -19.51 -3.52 16.95
N THR A 45 -19.60 -2.72 15.89
CA THR A 45 -20.39 -1.46 15.92
C THR A 45 -21.88 -1.73 15.93
N GLY A 46 -22.35 -2.90 15.53
CA GLY A 46 -23.79 -3.16 15.40
C GLY A 46 -24.41 -2.69 14.08
N ASP A 47 -23.61 -2.22 13.12
CA ASP A 47 -24.06 -1.90 11.75
C ASP A 47 -24.51 -3.15 11.00
N HIS A 48 -23.90 -4.28 11.33
CA HIS A 48 -24.25 -5.58 10.78
C HIS A 48 -24.56 -6.57 11.89
N ARG A 49 -25.68 -7.29 11.73
CA ARG A 49 -25.96 -8.46 12.57
C ARG A 49 -25.20 -9.67 12.01
N PRO A 50 -24.58 -10.49 12.87
CA PRO A 50 -24.04 -11.76 12.43
C PRO A 50 -25.20 -12.66 11.95
N THR A 51 -24.91 -13.51 10.96
CA THR A 51 -25.85 -14.53 10.49
C THR A 51 -25.80 -15.76 11.41
N GLU A 52 -24.62 -16.04 11.98
CA GLU A 52 -24.35 -17.18 12.87
C GLU A 52 -23.42 -16.73 14.00
N GLY A 53 -23.46 -17.44 15.13
CA GLY A 53 -22.60 -17.18 16.29
C GLY A 53 -23.09 -16.04 17.20
N THR A 54 -22.33 -15.78 18.26
CA THR A 54 -22.70 -14.80 19.30
C THR A 54 -21.55 -13.87 19.68
N VAL A 55 -21.92 -12.66 20.08
CA VAL A 55 -21.01 -11.68 20.67
C VAL A 55 -21.26 -11.65 22.17
N LEU A 56 -20.17 -11.70 22.94
CA LEU A 56 -20.21 -11.63 24.39
C LEU A 56 -19.36 -10.46 24.87
N LEU A 57 -19.83 -9.78 25.92
CA LEU A 57 -19.09 -8.76 26.65
C LEU A 57 -19.13 -9.14 28.13
N ASP A 58 -17.96 -9.20 28.78
CA ASP A 58 -17.82 -9.66 30.17
C ASP A 58 -18.50 -11.01 30.44
N GLY A 59 -18.49 -11.91 29.43
CA GLY A 59 -19.11 -13.24 29.49
C GLY A 59 -20.63 -13.28 29.23
N ALA A 60 -21.31 -12.14 29.16
CA ALA A 60 -22.74 -12.05 28.85
C ALA A 60 -22.98 -11.84 27.35
N GLU A 61 -23.99 -12.50 26.78
CA GLU A 61 -24.36 -12.29 25.38
C GLU A 61 -24.88 -10.86 25.14
N LEU A 62 -24.38 -10.23 24.09
CA LEU A 62 -24.67 -8.85 23.74
C LEU A 62 -25.30 -8.77 22.35
N ALA A 63 -26.58 -8.40 22.31
CA ALA A 63 -27.30 -8.14 21.07
C ALA A 63 -26.98 -6.74 20.53
N LEU A 64 -25.89 -6.66 19.75
CA LEU A 64 -25.34 -5.41 19.21
C LEU A 64 -26.19 -4.66 18.18
N GLY A 65 -27.42 -5.07 17.88
CA GLY A 65 -28.21 -4.69 16.69
C GLY A 65 -28.51 -3.20 16.38
N SER A 66 -27.78 -2.25 16.96
CA SER A 66 -27.52 -0.90 16.44
C SER A 66 -26.23 -0.27 17.04
N PRO A 67 -25.62 0.73 16.37
CA PRO A 67 -24.52 1.54 16.92
C PRO A 67 -24.78 2.21 18.25
N ALA A 68 -26.04 2.57 18.53
CA ALA A 68 -26.39 3.13 19.83
C ALA A 68 -26.24 2.08 20.96
N ARG A 69 -26.56 0.81 20.70
CA ARG A 69 -26.41 -0.27 21.68
C ARG A 69 -24.96 -0.64 21.90
N ALA A 70 -24.16 -0.73 20.84
CA ALA A 70 -22.72 -0.94 20.96
C ALA A 70 -22.08 0.15 21.82
N ARG A 71 -22.43 1.43 21.57
CA ARG A 71 -21.94 2.54 22.38
C ARG A 71 -22.41 2.49 23.83
N ALA A 72 -23.69 2.18 24.08
CA ALA A 72 -24.20 2.03 25.44
C ALA A 72 -23.51 0.90 26.22
N ALA A 73 -23.05 -0.15 25.52
CA ALA A 73 -22.26 -1.24 26.11
C ALA A 73 -20.77 -0.90 26.30
N GLY A 74 -20.32 0.31 25.95
CA GLY A 74 -18.92 0.73 26.07
C GLY A 74 -18.02 0.28 24.93
N ILE A 75 -18.57 -0.10 23.77
CA ILE A 75 -17.79 -0.41 22.56
C ILE A 75 -17.70 0.86 21.70
N ARG A 76 -16.49 1.22 21.28
CA ARG A 76 -16.18 2.40 20.46
C ARG A 76 -15.33 1.97 19.28
N ILE A 77 -15.61 2.52 18.10
CA ILE A 77 -14.82 2.29 16.90
C ILE A 77 -14.46 3.64 16.30
N ILE A 78 -13.19 3.79 15.94
CA ILE A 78 -12.62 4.95 15.28
C ILE A 78 -12.35 4.51 13.84
N PRO A 79 -13.09 5.03 12.85
CA PRO A 79 -13.00 4.59 11.46
C PRO A 79 -11.72 5.10 10.79
N GLN A 80 -11.38 4.48 9.66
CA GLN A 80 -10.24 4.87 8.82
C GLN A 80 -10.38 6.27 8.22
N GLU A 81 -11.59 6.66 7.81
CA GLU A 81 -11.88 7.99 7.27
C GLU A 81 -12.68 8.80 8.32
N PRO A 82 -12.10 9.89 8.88
CA PRO A 82 -12.79 10.69 9.89
C PRO A 82 -14.05 11.40 9.37
N GLU A 83 -15.17 11.27 10.10
CA GLU A 83 -16.43 11.92 9.77
C GLU A 83 -16.58 13.25 10.54
N ILE A 84 -16.01 14.31 9.98
CA ILE A 84 -16.04 15.66 10.56
C ILE A 84 -17.19 16.48 9.98
N ILE A 85 -17.93 17.13 10.87
CA ILE A 85 -18.96 18.12 10.50
C ILE A 85 -18.24 19.45 10.22
N PRO A 86 -18.20 19.94 8.97
CA PRO A 86 -17.31 21.05 8.60
C PRO A 86 -17.68 22.40 9.23
N HIS A 87 -18.96 22.63 9.50
CA HIS A 87 -19.51 23.94 9.85
C HIS A 87 -19.74 24.14 11.35
N VAL A 88 -19.24 23.24 12.19
CA VAL A 88 -19.35 23.33 13.66
C VAL A 88 -17.97 23.23 14.29
N SER A 89 -17.83 23.66 15.54
CA SER A 89 -16.55 23.68 16.22
C SER A 89 -16.03 22.27 16.54
N VAL A 90 -14.75 22.16 16.91
CA VAL A 90 -14.16 20.94 17.49
C VAL A 90 -15.00 20.45 18.67
N ALA A 91 -15.38 21.33 19.59
CA ALA A 91 -16.20 20.98 20.74
C ALA A 91 -17.54 20.35 20.34
N GLU A 92 -18.23 20.96 19.38
CA GLU A 92 -19.50 20.46 18.87
C GLU A 92 -19.33 19.14 18.10
N ASN A 93 -18.23 18.98 17.36
CA ASN A 93 -17.88 17.74 16.68
C ASN A 93 -17.62 16.60 17.67
N VAL A 94 -16.83 16.82 18.71
CA VAL A 94 -16.48 15.81 19.72
C VAL A 94 -17.71 15.35 20.49
N TYR A 95 -18.61 16.28 20.83
CA TYR A 95 -19.82 16.02 21.61
C TYR A 95 -21.07 15.80 20.76
N ALA A 96 -20.91 15.52 19.45
CA ALA A 96 -22.03 15.24 18.56
C ALA A 96 -22.87 14.06 19.09
N GLY A 97 -24.16 14.29 19.30
CA GLY A 97 -25.08 13.32 19.91
C GLY A 97 -25.07 13.27 21.44
N ALA A 98 -24.18 14.00 22.11
CA ALA A 98 -24.08 14.15 23.56
C ALA A 98 -23.97 15.62 24.02
N LEU A 99 -24.40 16.57 23.17
CA LEU A 99 -24.31 18.01 23.44
C LEU A 99 -25.03 18.38 24.75
N PRO A 100 -24.36 19.09 25.69
CA PRO A 100 -24.96 19.47 26.96
C PRO A 100 -26.10 20.48 26.75
N ARG A 101 -27.13 20.40 27.59
CA ARG A 101 -28.34 21.23 27.48
C ARG A 101 -28.63 21.96 28.80
N ARG A 102 -29.06 23.22 28.71
CA ARG A 102 -29.71 23.93 29.83
C ARG A 102 -31.21 23.67 29.83
N GLY A 103 -31.89 24.00 30.92
CA GLY A 103 -33.35 23.89 31.06
C GLY A 103 -34.10 24.24 29.77
N GLY A 104 -34.80 23.26 29.20
CA GLY A 104 -35.32 23.28 27.82
C GLY A 104 -34.48 22.44 26.83
N ARG A 105 -34.52 22.80 25.54
CA ARG A 105 -33.75 22.16 24.45
C ARG A 105 -32.56 23.02 23.97
N ARG A 106 -32.12 24.01 24.75
CA ARG A 106 -31.04 24.94 24.36
C ARG A 106 -29.65 24.38 24.70
N LEU A 107 -28.68 24.56 23.81
CA LEU A 107 -27.28 24.17 23.99
C LEU A 107 -26.63 24.94 25.15
N ASP A 108 -25.99 24.24 26.08
CA ASP A 108 -25.14 24.84 27.10
C ASP A 108 -23.70 24.99 26.59
N ARG A 109 -23.40 26.13 25.97
CA ARG A 109 -22.06 26.41 25.43
C ARG A 109 -20.98 26.47 26.52
N ALA A 110 -21.32 26.98 27.71
CA ALA A 110 -20.37 27.10 28.81
C ALA A 110 -19.96 25.72 29.34
N GLU A 111 -20.95 24.83 29.51
CA GLU A 111 -20.68 23.45 29.89
C GLU A 111 -19.94 22.67 28.79
N LEU A 112 -20.31 22.88 27.52
CA LEU A 112 -19.62 22.26 26.38
C LEU A 112 -18.13 22.63 26.36
N HIS A 113 -17.83 23.93 26.47
CA HIS A 113 -16.48 24.45 26.48
C HIS A 113 -15.70 23.95 27.70
N ARG A 114 -16.32 23.89 28.88
CA ARG A 114 -15.69 23.32 30.09
C ARG A 114 -15.29 21.86 29.90
N ARG A 115 -16.16 21.04 29.30
CA ARG A 115 -15.94 19.61 29.09
C ARG A 115 -14.82 19.34 28.08
N ILE A 116 -14.87 19.99 26.91
CA ILE A 116 -13.87 19.79 25.87
C ILE A 116 -12.48 20.23 26.35
N THR A 117 -12.36 21.36 27.05
CA THR A 117 -11.06 21.82 27.57
C THR A 117 -10.48 20.82 28.56
N ALA A 118 -11.30 20.31 29.48
CA ALA A 118 -10.87 19.29 30.43
C ALA A 118 -10.42 17.98 29.73
N ASP A 119 -11.11 17.55 28.68
CA ASP A 119 -10.73 16.36 27.90
C ASP A 119 -9.44 16.57 27.10
N LEU A 120 -9.27 17.72 26.47
CA LEU A 120 -8.06 18.07 25.73
C LEU A 120 -6.85 18.09 26.65
N ASP A 121 -6.97 18.66 27.85
CA ASP A 121 -5.89 18.66 28.85
C ASP A 121 -5.60 17.25 29.36
N ARG A 122 -6.64 16.50 29.73
CA ARG A 122 -6.52 15.12 30.22
C ARG A 122 -5.82 14.20 29.21
N LEU A 123 -6.07 14.41 27.92
CA LEU A 123 -5.54 13.57 26.85
C LEU A 123 -4.24 14.11 26.22
N GLY A 124 -3.84 15.33 26.58
CA GLY A 124 -2.60 15.96 26.11
C GLY A 124 -2.71 16.62 24.73
N PHE A 125 -3.93 16.98 24.30
CA PHE A 125 -4.19 17.56 22.98
C PHE A 125 -4.43 19.09 22.99
N SER A 126 -4.37 19.74 24.15
CA SER A 126 -4.65 21.19 24.27
C SER A 126 -3.69 22.10 23.51
N ARG A 127 -2.50 21.61 23.11
CA ARG A 127 -1.55 22.36 22.27
C ARG A 127 -1.73 22.18 20.77
N VAL A 128 -2.52 21.18 20.35
CA VAL A 128 -2.65 20.80 18.93
C VAL A 128 -4.08 20.98 18.39
N LEU A 129 -5.06 21.09 19.29
CA LEU A 129 -6.47 21.20 18.93
C LEU A 129 -7.16 22.28 19.75
N GLU A 130 -7.70 23.29 19.07
CA GLU A 130 -8.44 24.38 19.69
C GLU A 130 -9.96 24.07 19.74
N PRO A 131 -10.65 24.21 20.88
CA PRO A 131 -12.07 23.87 21.04
C PRO A 131 -13.03 24.55 20.05
N GLU A 132 -12.74 25.79 19.67
CA GLU A 132 -13.64 26.63 18.84
C GLU A 132 -13.31 26.56 17.34
N LEU A 133 -12.22 25.90 16.96
CA LEU A 133 -11.81 25.77 15.57
C LEU A 133 -12.88 25.03 14.76
N LEU A 134 -13.22 25.52 13.57
CA LEU A 134 -14.24 24.87 12.73
C LEU A 134 -13.71 23.59 12.11
N GLY A 135 -14.58 22.59 11.95
CA GLY A 135 -14.24 21.32 11.31
C GLY A 135 -13.62 21.46 9.92
N SER A 136 -14.03 22.47 9.14
CA SER A 136 -13.48 22.77 7.82
C SER A 136 -12.03 23.25 7.84
N GLN A 137 -11.54 23.75 8.97
CA GLN A 137 -10.20 24.29 9.16
C GLN A 137 -9.22 23.25 9.70
N LEU A 138 -9.69 22.05 10.04
CA LEU A 138 -8.87 20.99 10.62
C LEU A 138 -7.98 20.33 9.56
N THR A 139 -6.69 20.18 9.91
CA THR A 139 -5.75 19.33 9.17
C THR A 139 -6.18 17.86 9.24
N PRO A 140 -5.74 16.99 8.31
CA PRO A 140 -6.06 15.56 8.35
C PRO A 140 -5.80 14.91 9.70
N ALA A 141 -4.67 15.22 10.33
CA ALA A 141 -4.34 14.71 11.66
C ALA A 141 -5.26 15.23 12.76
N GLN A 142 -5.59 16.53 12.75
CA GLN A 142 -6.56 17.09 13.70
C GLN A 142 -7.94 16.46 13.56
N ARG A 143 -8.37 16.11 12.34
CA ARG A 143 -9.63 15.38 12.10
C ARG A 143 -9.61 14.00 12.77
N GLN A 144 -8.48 13.27 12.67
CA GLN A 144 -8.31 11.99 13.35
C GLN A 144 -8.39 12.15 14.87
N LEU A 145 -7.73 13.17 15.43
CA LEU A 145 -7.78 13.46 16.87
C LEU A 145 -9.20 13.78 17.35
N VAL A 146 -9.99 14.52 16.57
CA VAL A 146 -11.40 14.79 16.88
C VAL A 146 -12.23 13.51 16.96
N GLU A 147 -12.02 12.56 16.04
CA GLU A 147 -12.69 11.25 16.09
C GLU A 147 -12.29 10.43 17.31
N ILE A 148 -10.99 10.40 17.62
CA ILE A 148 -10.48 9.74 18.83
C ILE A 148 -11.11 10.36 20.07
N LEU A 149 -11.15 11.69 20.17
CA LEU A 149 -11.79 12.40 21.27
C LEU A 149 -13.27 12.07 21.38
N ARG A 150 -14.01 12.09 20.26
CA ARG A 150 -15.43 11.73 20.19
C ARG A 150 -15.67 10.34 20.76
N ALA A 151 -14.84 9.36 20.39
CA ALA A 151 -14.91 8.00 20.90
C ALA A 151 -14.67 7.92 22.43
N LEU A 152 -13.80 8.78 22.97
CA LEU A 152 -13.39 8.82 24.38
C LEU A 152 -14.27 9.67 25.31
N THR A 153 -15.30 10.35 24.79
CA THR A 153 -16.21 11.19 25.59
C THR A 153 -17.08 10.42 26.62
N GLY A 154 -17.03 9.09 26.64
CA GLY A 154 -17.75 8.27 27.63
C GLY A 154 -16.96 7.04 28.03
N GLU A 155 -17.53 6.22 28.92
CA GLU A 155 -16.90 4.97 29.33
C GLU A 155 -16.74 4.02 28.13
N ALA A 156 -15.51 3.58 27.92
CA ALA A 156 -15.13 2.63 26.89
C ALA A 156 -14.52 1.39 27.55
N LYS A 157 -15.12 0.24 27.30
CA LYS A 157 -14.59 -1.08 27.65
C LYS A 157 -13.76 -1.65 26.49
N VAL A 158 -14.17 -1.34 25.27
CA VAL A 158 -13.50 -1.77 24.03
C VAL A 158 -13.37 -0.57 23.09
N ILE A 159 -12.16 -0.35 22.57
CA ILE A 159 -11.90 0.65 21.53
C ILE A 159 -11.23 -0.02 20.35
N ALA A 160 -11.82 0.09 19.16
CA ALA A 160 -11.21 -0.35 17.92
C ALA A 160 -10.71 0.84 17.10
N PHE A 161 -9.46 0.78 16.66
CA PHE A 161 -8.86 1.73 15.72
C PHE A 161 -8.71 1.05 14.35
N ASP A 162 -9.33 1.60 13.31
CA ASP A 162 -9.25 1.07 11.95
C ASP A 162 -8.27 1.90 11.12
N GLU A 163 -7.05 1.39 10.88
CA GLU A 163 -5.96 2.05 10.14
C GLU A 163 -5.72 3.53 10.51
N PRO A 164 -5.53 3.86 11.81
CA PRO A 164 -5.59 5.24 12.29
C PRO A 164 -4.38 6.12 11.89
N THR A 165 -3.34 5.57 11.28
CA THR A 165 -2.06 6.25 11.00
C THR A 165 -1.86 6.64 9.54
N SER A 166 -2.78 6.28 8.64
CA SER A 166 -2.61 6.47 7.19
C SER A 166 -2.40 7.93 6.76
N SER A 167 -2.86 8.88 7.57
CA SER A 167 -2.77 10.33 7.31
C SER A 167 -2.00 11.11 8.39
N LEU A 168 -1.21 10.41 9.22
CA LEU A 168 -0.47 11.00 10.34
C LEU A 168 1.04 11.07 10.05
N SER A 169 1.68 12.12 10.56
CA SER A 169 3.15 12.23 10.64
C SER A 169 3.72 11.37 11.78
N GLU A 170 5.03 11.11 11.77
CA GLU A 170 5.69 10.28 12.79
C GLU A 170 5.48 10.78 14.23
N GLN A 171 5.50 12.11 14.43
CA GLN A 171 5.26 12.73 15.73
C GLN A 171 3.83 12.46 16.22
N GLU A 172 2.85 12.49 15.31
CA GLU A 172 1.43 12.24 15.62
C GLU A 172 1.16 10.75 15.87
N VAL A 173 1.84 9.86 15.13
CA VAL A 173 1.82 8.41 15.39
C VAL A 173 2.34 8.12 16.79
N ALA A 174 3.45 8.73 17.20
CA ALA A 174 4.00 8.56 18.54
C ALA A 174 3.02 9.00 19.65
N ALA A 175 2.31 10.11 19.45
CA ALA A 175 1.29 10.58 20.38
C ALA A 175 0.09 9.62 20.47
N LEU A 176 -0.36 9.08 19.33
CA LEU A 176 -1.41 8.06 19.29
C LEU A 176 -0.98 6.79 20.05
N PHE A 177 0.26 6.34 19.87
CA PHE A 177 0.77 5.15 20.57
C PHE A 177 0.85 5.38 22.08
N ALA A 178 1.27 6.56 22.51
CA ALA A 178 1.24 6.94 23.92
C ALA A 178 -0.19 6.90 24.48
N LEU A 179 -1.18 7.38 23.74
CA LEU A 179 -2.60 7.29 24.14
C LEU A 179 -3.07 5.84 24.25
N ILE A 180 -2.78 4.99 23.26
CA ILE A 180 -3.19 3.58 23.27
C ILE A 180 -2.58 2.85 24.47
N ARG A 181 -1.31 3.09 24.78
CA ARG A 181 -0.64 2.54 25.97
C ARG A 181 -1.33 2.96 27.27
N ARG A 182 -1.80 4.21 27.38
CA ARG A 182 -2.59 4.67 28.53
C ARG A 182 -3.94 3.96 28.63
N LEU A 183 -4.66 3.82 27.51
CA LEU A 183 -5.96 3.12 27.47
C LEU A 183 -5.80 1.65 27.90
N ARG A 184 -4.76 0.98 27.40
CA ARG A 184 -4.35 -0.37 27.82
C ARG A 184 -4.11 -0.42 29.34
N ALA A 185 -3.32 0.49 29.89
CA ALA A 185 -3.03 0.53 31.33
C ALA A 185 -4.27 0.79 32.21
N GLN A 186 -5.32 1.40 31.64
CA GLN A 186 -6.62 1.61 32.31
C GLN A 186 -7.54 0.38 32.21
N GLY A 187 -7.09 -0.73 31.63
CA GLY A 187 -7.87 -1.95 31.49
C GLY A 187 -8.81 -1.96 30.29
N VAL A 188 -8.71 -0.99 29.37
CA VAL A 188 -9.51 -0.97 28.15
C VAL A 188 -8.98 -2.04 27.18
N ALA A 189 -9.87 -2.84 26.58
CA ALA A 189 -9.49 -3.73 25.49
C ALA A 189 -9.33 -2.91 24.21
N VAL A 190 -8.15 -2.94 23.60
CA VAL A 190 -7.87 -2.19 22.37
C VAL A 190 -7.77 -3.15 21.20
N VAL A 191 -8.54 -2.89 20.14
CA VAL A 191 -8.40 -3.55 18.84
C VAL A 191 -7.69 -2.58 17.91
N TYR A 192 -6.60 -3.01 17.28
CA TYR A 192 -5.82 -2.16 16.40
C TYR A 192 -5.68 -2.79 15.02
N VAL A 193 -6.29 -2.21 14.00
CA VAL A 193 -6.14 -2.65 12.61
C VAL A 193 -5.07 -1.81 11.95
N SER A 194 -4.03 -2.46 11.44
CA SER A 194 -3.02 -1.83 10.58
C SER A 194 -2.44 -2.89 9.64
N HIS A 195 -1.87 -2.44 8.53
CA HIS A 195 -1.07 -3.24 7.61
C HIS A 195 0.43 -2.95 7.76
N ARG A 196 0.82 -2.05 8.68
CA ARG A 196 2.20 -1.64 8.90
C ARG A 196 2.82 -2.45 10.04
N MET A 197 3.74 -3.36 9.68
CA MET A 197 4.32 -4.32 10.63
C MET A 197 5.02 -3.66 11.82
N GLN A 198 5.78 -2.60 11.59
CA GLN A 198 6.47 -1.87 12.66
C GLN A 198 5.51 -1.34 13.74
N GLU A 199 4.33 -0.84 13.32
CA GLU A 199 3.31 -0.35 14.25
C GLU A 199 2.76 -1.48 15.12
N ILE A 200 2.52 -2.65 14.51
CA ILE A 200 1.99 -3.83 15.19
C ILE A 200 2.97 -4.32 16.26
N PHE A 201 4.23 -4.56 15.89
CA PHE A 201 5.24 -5.07 16.83
C PHE A 201 5.56 -4.08 17.95
N GLN A 202 5.38 -2.78 17.72
CA GLN A 202 5.64 -1.75 18.73
C GLN A 202 4.51 -1.59 19.76
N LEU A 203 3.29 -1.99 19.41
CA LEU A 203 2.07 -1.64 20.15
C LEU A 203 1.30 -2.85 20.69
N ALA A 204 1.23 -3.93 19.92
CA ALA A 204 0.36 -5.06 20.20
C ALA A 204 0.89 -5.94 21.33
N ASP A 205 -0.03 -6.50 22.11
CA ASP A 205 0.25 -7.63 23.01
C ASP A 205 0.02 -8.96 22.28
N ARG A 206 -1.01 -9.00 21.42
CA ARG A 206 -1.39 -10.18 20.65
C ARG A 206 -1.74 -9.80 19.23
N ILE A 207 -1.50 -10.70 18.29
CA ILE A 207 -1.78 -10.47 16.87
C ILE A 207 -2.74 -11.55 16.39
N ALA A 208 -3.99 -11.16 16.11
CA ALA A 208 -5.01 -12.02 15.53
C ALA A 208 -5.02 -11.87 14.02
N VAL A 209 -4.87 -12.97 13.29
CA VAL A 209 -4.81 -12.96 11.82
C VAL A 209 -6.08 -13.56 11.24
N LEU A 210 -6.84 -12.75 10.50
CA LEU A 210 -7.96 -13.20 9.68
C LEU A 210 -7.50 -13.51 8.25
N ARG A 211 -8.03 -14.60 7.68
CA ARG A 211 -7.82 -14.98 6.28
C ARG A 211 -9.09 -15.64 5.73
N ASP A 212 -9.52 -15.22 4.54
CA ASP A 212 -10.71 -15.77 3.86
C ASP A 212 -11.97 -15.84 4.75
N GLY A 213 -12.15 -14.86 5.64
CA GLY A 213 -13.27 -14.82 6.58
C GLY A 213 -13.14 -15.74 7.80
N MET A 214 -12.01 -16.43 7.97
CA MET A 214 -11.71 -17.31 9.10
C MET A 214 -10.57 -16.76 9.96
N LEU A 215 -10.47 -17.23 11.21
CA LEU A 215 -9.30 -16.97 12.05
C LEU A 215 -8.18 -17.94 11.67
N ALA A 216 -7.10 -17.42 11.08
CA ALA A 216 -5.92 -18.20 10.71
C ALA A 216 -5.04 -18.54 11.92
N GLY A 217 -4.99 -17.64 12.91
CA GLY A 217 -4.24 -17.84 14.14
C GLY A 217 -4.23 -16.61 15.04
N VAL A 218 -3.77 -16.79 16.28
CA VAL A 218 -3.47 -15.69 17.21
C VAL A 218 -2.07 -15.93 17.77
N LEU A 219 -1.21 -14.93 17.63
CA LEU A 219 0.18 -14.97 18.08
C LEU A 219 0.40 -14.02 19.25
N ASP A 220 1.38 -14.34 20.09
CA ASP A 220 1.95 -13.39 21.04
C ASP A 220 2.85 -12.42 20.27
N ALA A 221 2.65 -11.11 20.44
CA ALA A 221 3.40 -10.12 19.71
C ALA A 221 4.89 -10.08 20.09
N ALA A 222 5.25 -10.50 21.31
CA ALA A 222 6.63 -10.53 21.79
C ALA A 222 7.44 -11.70 21.20
N GLU A 223 6.77 -12.78 20.81
CA GLU A 223 7.38 -13.99 20.26
C GLU A 223 7.24 -14.10 18.75
N ALA A 224 6.30 -13.37 18.15
CA ALA A 224 6.00 -13.44 16.73
C ALA A 224 7.13 -12.86 15.86
N GLY A 225 7.56 -13.64 14.87
CA GLY A 225 8.39 -13.14 13.78
C GLY A 225 7.56 -12.63 12.60
N GLU A 226 8.08 -11.64 11.86
CA GLU A 226 7.41 -11.09 10.66
C GLU A 226 7.07 -12.17 9.63
N GLN A 227 7.97 -13.12 9.40
CA GLN A 227 7.75 -14.23 8.46
C GLN A 227 6.57 -15.12 8.86
N GLU A 228 6.39 -15.38 10.15
CA GLU A 228 5.27 -16.18 10.66
C GLU A 228 3.94 -15.45 10.47
N LEU A 229 3.93 -14.15 10.73
CA LEU A 229 2.77 -13.29 10.51
C LEU A 229 2.31 -13.31 9.06
N VAL A 230 3.26 -13.13 8.14
CA VAL A 230 3.02 -13.19 6.69
C VAL A 230 2.48 -14.57 6.29
N ARG A 231 3.06 -15.66 6.83
CA ARG A 231 2.56 -17.01 6.57
C ARG A 231 1.11 -17.20 7.02
N LEU A 232 0.70 -16.66 8.16
CA LEU A 232 -0.70 -16.75 8.60
C LEU A 232 -1.62 -15.92 7.70
N MET A 233 -1.21 -14.71 7.31
CA MET A 233 -2.00 -13.78 6.50
C MET A 233 -2.28 -14.34 5.10
N VAL A 234 -1.26 -14.92 4.46
CA VAL A 234 -1.29 -15.38 3.06
C VAL A 234 -1.54 -16.89 2.97
N GLY A 235 -1.33 -17.61 4.07
CA GLY A 235 -1.34 -19.08 4.13
C GLY A 235 -0.11 -19.73 3.50
N ARG A 236 0.93 -18.95 3.19
CA ARG A 236 2.04 -19.33 2.30
C ARG A 236 3.29 -18.50 2.59
N ASP A 237 4.46 -19.14 2.51
CA ASP A 237 5.78 -18.56 2.80
C ASP A 237 6.28 -17.72 1.60
N LEU A 238 5.90 -16.44 1.50
CA LEU A 238 6.15 -15.60 0.31
C LEU A 238 7.64 -15.55 -0.11
N SER A 239 8.56 -15.48 0.86
CA SER A 239 10.00 -15.35 0.61
C SER A 239 10.63 -16.64 0.05
N ARG A 240 10.02 -17.80 0.31
CA ARG A 240 10.50 -19.10 -0.20
C ARG A 240 9.74 -19.60 -1.43
N LEU A 241 8.63 -18.96 -1.80
CA LEU A 241 7.70 -19.48 -2.80
C LEU A 241 7.98 -19.06 -4.24
N PHE A 242 8.85 -18.08 -4.48
CA PHE A 242 9.07 -17.58 -5.83
C PHE A 242 10.55 -17.60 -6.20
N VAL A 243 11.16 -18.78 -6.13
CA VAL A 243 12.40 -19.02 -6.86
C VAL A 243 12.04 -19.29 -8.31
N ARG A 244 12.21 -18.26 -9.15
CA ARG A 244 12.12 -18.42 -10.60
C ARG A 244 13.30 -19.25 -11.08
N GLN A 245 13.06 -20.17 -12.02
CA GLN A 245 14.15 -20.76 -12.78
C GLN A 245 14.72 -19.71 -13.74
N ARG A 246 16.04 -19.56 -13.76
CA ARG A 246 16.73 -18.70 -14.72
C ARG A 246 16.55 -19.27 -16.12
N VAL A 247 15.97 -18.49 -17.01
CA VAL A 247 15.76 -18.83 -18.44
C VAL A 247 16.39 -17.80 -19.39
N ALA A 248 17.16 -16.87 -18.84
CA ALA A 248 17.86 -15.85 -19.60
C ALA A 248 18.83 -16.48 -20.61
N THR A 249 18.80 -15.97 -21.84
CA THR A 249 19.77 -16.32 -22.88
C THR A 249 20.93 -15.32 -22.89
N ASP A 250 21.94 -15.56 -23.73
CA ASP A 250 23.05 -14.61 -23.91
C ASP A 250 22.71 -13.42 -24.83
N GLN A 251 21.55 -13.43 -25.49
CA GLN A 251 21.15 -12.37 -26.42
C GLN A 251 20.75 -11.11 -25.67
N VAL A 252 21.53 -10.03 -25.80
CA VAL A 252 21.19 -8.69 -25.30
C VAL A 252 20.06 -8.10 -26.15
N VAL A 253 18.94 -7.75 -25.51
CA VAL A 253 17.75 -7.16 -26.16
C VAL A 253 17.64 -5.67 -25.88
N LEU A 254 17.93 -5.23 -24.66
CA LEU A 254 18.03 -3.81 -24.32
C LEU A 254 19.49 -3.49 -24.03
N GLN A 255 20.04 -2.45 -24.66
CA GLN A 255 21.35 -1.91 -24.34
C GLN A 255 21.23 -0.40 -24.15
N VAL A 256 21.78 0.09 -23.04
CA VAL A 256 21.80 1.48 -22.62
C VAL A 256 23.26 1.83 -22.39
N ASP A 257 23.76 2.80 -23.16
CA ASP A 257 25.14 3.26 -23.11
C ASP A 257 25.17 4.75 -22.74
N ASP A 258 25.80 5.08 -21.61
CA ASP A 258 26.03 6.44 -21.09
C ASP A 258 24.78 7.34 -21.06
N LEU A 259 23.62 6.77 -20.68
CA LEU A 259 22.35 7.48 -20.72
C LEU A 259 22.31 8.58 -19.66
N THR A 260 22.02 9.80 -20.10
CA THR A 260 21.90 10.97 -19.23
C THR A 260 20.61 11.73 -19.50
N THR A 261 19.87 12.05 -18.45
CA THR A 261 18.69 12.92 -18.40
C THR A 261 18.94 14.03 -17.38
N ASP A 262 17.89 14.78 -17.00
CA ASP A 262 18.00 15.78 -15.94
C ASP A 262 18.16 15.10 -14.54
N ASP A 263 17.61 13.89 -14.38
CA ASP A 263 17.58 13.13 -13.11
C ASP A 263 18.52 11.91 -13.09
N VAL A 264 19.01 11.45 -14.25
CA VAL A 264 19.83 10.24 -14.41
C VAL A 264 21.13 10.59 -15.11
N ARG A 265 22.27 10.02 -14.67
CA ARG A 265 23.62 10.40 -15.14
C ARG A 265 24.46 9.18 -15.48
N GLY A 266 24.91 9.10 -16.73
CA GLY A 266 25.89 8.10 -17.19
C GLY A 266 25.49 6.65 -16.98
N VAL A 267 24.19 6.33 -17.10
CA VAL A 267 23.68 4.98 -16.85
C VAL A 267 24.07 4.03 -17.98
N ASN A 268 24.68 2.90 -17.60
CA ASN A 268 25.01 1.79 -18.48
C ASN A 268 24.25 0.54 -18.01
N LEU A 269 23.43 -0.04 -18.89
CA LEU A 269 22.56 -1.17 -18.54
C LEU A 269 22.32 -2.06 -19.76
N ALA A 270 22.40 -3.37 -19.59
CA ALA A 270 22.06 -4.35 -20.62
C ALA A 270 21.04 -5.37 -20.10
N VAL A 271 19.97 -5.67 -20.84
CA VAL A 271 18.98 -6.68 -20.45
C VAL A 271 18.87 -7.72 -21.56
N ARG A 272 18.98 -8.99 -21.20
CA ARG A 272 18.97 -10.14 -22.11
C ARG A 272 17.58 -10.72 -22.31
N ALA A 273 17.38 -11.46 -23.39
CA ALA A 273 16.11 -12.12 -23.67
C ALA A 273 15.80 -13.15 -22.56
N GLY A 274 14.61 -13.05 -21.97
CA GLY A 274 14.15 -13.89 -20.85
C GLY A 274 14.79 -13.58 -19.49
N GLU A 275 15.62 -12.53 -19.42
CA GLU A 275 16.22 -12.04 -18.18
C GLU A 275 15.25 -11.12 -17.43
N VAL A 276 15.23 -11.25 -16.11
CA VAL A 276 14.56 -10.33 -15.19
C VAL A 276 15.64 -9.57 -14.43
N VAL A 277 15.81 -8.29 -14.75
CA VAL A 277 16.71 -7.39 -14.03
C VAL A 277 15.89 -6.60 -13.01
N GLY A 278 16.25 -6.72 -11.74
CA GLY A 278 15.67 -5.90 -10.67
C GLY A 278 16.38 -4.56 -10.57
N LEU A 279 15.65 -3.47 -10.45
CA LEU A 279 16.20 -2.12 -10.25
C LEU A 279 15.85 -1.63 -8.84
N ALA A 280 16.84 -1.67 -7.96
CA ALA A 280 16.72 -1.26 -6.56
C ALA A 280 17.30 0.14 -6.34
N GLY A 281 16.95 0.76 -5.21
CA GLY A 281 17.42 2.09 -4.81
C GLY A 281 16.50 2.71 -3.77
N LEU A 282 16.96 3.77 -3.11
CA LEU A 282 16.10 4.54 -2.21
C LEU A 282 15.05 5.36 -2.99
N ILE A 283 14.12 5.98 -2.27
CA ILE A 283 13.17 6.92 -2.87
C ILE A 283 13.99 8.10 -3.45
N GLY A 284 13.69 8.50 -4.68
CA GLY A 284 14.43 9.55 -5.39
C GLY A 284 15.73 9.09 -6.07
N ALA A 285 16.02 7.78 -6.09
CA ALA A 285 17.23 7.25 -6.74
C ALA A 285 17.29 7.41 -8.28
N GLY A 286 16.21 7.87 -8.94
CA GLY A 286 16.14 8.02 -10.40
C GLY A 286 15.60 6.80 -11.15
N ARG A 287 14.94 5.86 -10.47
CA ARG A 287 14.51 4.57 -11.04
C ARG A 287 13.35 4.72 -12.03
N SER A 288 12.29 5.41 -11.60
CA SER A 288 11.11 5.69 -12.43
C SER A 288 11.45 6.68 -13.55
N GLU A 289 12.34 7.64 -13.28
CA GLU A 289 12.88 8.58 -14.26
C GLU A 289 13.66 7.84 -15.37
N LEU A 290 14.48 6.86 -15.00
CA LEU A 290 15.14 5.98 -15.97
C LEU A 290 14.12 5.21 -16.81
N ALA A 291 13.09 4.62 -16.19
CA ALA A 291 12.04 3.90 -16.91
C ALA A 291 11.29 4.79 -17.93
N LEU A 292 10.91 6.00 -17.52
CA LEU A 292 10.23 6.97 -18.38
C LEU A 292 11.15 7.44 -19.51
N ALA A 293 12.44 7.65 -19.25
CA ALA A 293 13.42 8.00 -20.27
C ALA A 293 13.60 6.89 -21.31
N LEU A 294 13.68 5.62 -20.88
CA LEU A 294 13.74 4.46 -21.77
C LEU A 294 12.46 4.30 -22.60
N ALA A 295 11.30 4.59 -22.00
CA ALA A 295 10.02 4.62 -22.70
C ALA A 295 9.88 5.81 -23.67
N GLY A 296 10.83 6.76 -23.65
CA GLY A 296 10.84 7.95 -24.48
C GLY A 296 9.88 9.05 -24.01
N ASP A 297 9.38 8.95 -22.77
CA ASP A 297 8.47 9.92 -22.15
C ASP A 297 9.23 11.10 -21.53
N LEU A 298 10.49 10.89 -21.12
CA LEU A 298 11.41 11.95 -20.69
C LEU A 298 12.49 12.25 -21.74
N PRO A 299 12.97 13.51 -21.82
CA PRO A 299 14.04 13.90 -22.72
C PRO A 299 15.38 13.28 -22.29
N VAL A 300 16.10 12.71 -23.26
CA VAL A 300 17.47 12.22 -23.08
C VAL A 300 18.43 13.31 -23.56
N ARG A 301 19.38 13.70 -22.69
CA ARG A 301 20.41 14.71 -22.94
C ARG A 301 21.68 14.12 -23.56
N GLY A 302 22.00 12.87 -23.22
CA GLY A 302 23.21 12.18 -23.68
C GLY A 302 23.05 10.66 -23.68
N GLY A 303 23.97 9.96 -24.37
CA GLY A 303 23.99 8.50 -24.47
C GLY A 303 23.13 7.91 -25.59
N THR A 304 23.03 6.58 -25.61
CA THR A 304 22.24 5.83 -26.59
C THR A 304 21.46 4.68 -25.97
N VAL A 305 20.23 4.48 -26.44
CA VAL A 305 19.41 3.29 -26.14
C VAL A 305 19.24 2.47 -27.41
N ARG A 306 19.51 1.18 -27.36
CA ARG A 306 19.30 0.22 -28.44
C ARG A 306 18.36 -0.88 -27.98
N LEU A 307 17.39 -1.23 -28.82
CA LEU A 307 16.48 -2.35 -28.60
C LEU A 307 16.60 -3.31 -29.79
N ASP A 308 17.06 -4.52 -29.51
CA ASP A 308 17.36 -5.57 -30.49
C ASP A 308 18.25 -5.05 -31.63
N GLY A 309 19.36 -4.43 -31.24
CA GLY A 309 20.33 -3.78 -32.14
C GLY A 309 19.88 -2.45 -32.75
N ARG A 310 18.60 -2.09 -32.68
CA ARG A 310 18.07 -0.84 -33.24
C ARG A 310 18.16 0.31 -32.26
N ARG A 311 18.85 1.38 -32.63
CA ARG A 311 18.87 2.64 -31.85
C ARG A 311 17.46 3.25 -31.76
N LEU A 312 17.00 3.53 -30.55
CA LEU A 312 15.76 4.25 -30.27
C LEU A 312 16.00 5.76 -30.34
N ARG A 313 15.02 6.50 -30.86
CA ARG A 313 15.08 7.97 -30.85
C ARG A 313 14.53 8.48 -29.50
N PRO A 314 15.26 9.35 -28.79
CA PRO A 314 14.77 9.97 -27.57
C PRO A 314 13.46 10.75 -27.76
N GLY A 315 12.68 10.89 -26.70
CA GLY A 315 11.48 11.75 -26.67
C GLY A 315 10.35 11.31 -27.60
N ARG A 316 10.30 10.01 -27.97
CA ARG A 316 9.29 9.47 -28.88
C ARG A 316 8.69 8.16 -28.35
N PRO A 317 7.68 8.23 -27.45
CA PRO A 317 7.07 7.03 -26.88
C PRO A 317 6.50 6.07 -27.93
N GLY A 318 5.88 6.62 -28.98
CA GLY A 318 5.35 5.82 -30.08
C GLY A 318 6.43 5.05 -30.86
N GLU A 319 7.68 5.51 -30.89
CA GLU A 319 8.79 4.76 -31.50
C GLU A 319 9.27 3.61 -30.60
N ALA A 320 9.37 3.84 -29.30
CA ALA A 320 9.70 2.80 -28.32
C ALA A 320 8.65 1.65 -28.34
N ILE A 321 7.36 2.00 -28.32
CA ILE A 321 6.26 1.03 -28.41
C ILE A 321 6.29 0.24 -29.73
N ARG A 322 6.64 0.90 -30.85
CA ARG A 322 6.76 0.23 -32.16
C ARG A 322 7.99 -0.68 -32.24
N ALA A 323 9.07 -0.33 -31.56
CA ALA A 323 10.26 -1.17 -31.46
C ALA A 323 10.03 -2.40 -30.57
N GLY A 324 9.04 -2.34 -29.67
CA GLY A 324 8.66 -3.45 -28.80
C GLY A 324 9.00 -3.23 -27.32
N LEU A 325 9.18 -1.97 -26.89
CA LEU A 325 9.30 -1.61 -25.48
C LEU A 325 7.91 -1.27 -24.91
N GLY A 326 7.53 -1.93 -23.82
CA GLY A 326 6.36 -1.58 -23.02
C GLY A 326 6.73 -1.06 -21.64
N LEU A 327 5.88 -0.22 -21.05
CA LEU A 327 6.03 0.30 -19.69
C LEU A 327 4.72 0.16 -18.92
N ALA A 328 4.73 -0.62 -17.84
CA ALA A 328 3.68 -0.58 -16.82
C ALA A 328 4.17 0.36 -15.69
N PRO A 329 3.62 1.59 -15.58
CA PRO A 329 4.11 2.60 -14.64
C PRO A 329 3.59 2.35 -13.21
N GLU A 330 4.25 2.98 -12.23
CA GLU A 330 3.88 2.99 -10.82
C GLU A 330 2.42 3.46 -10.61
N GLU A 331 2.08 4.64 -11.14
CA GLU A 331 0.73 5.22 -11.01
C GLU A 331 -0.21 4.73 -12.11
N ARG A 332 -0.58 3.44 -12.06
CA ARG A 332 -1.46 2.81 -13.07
C ARG A 332 -2.78 3.56 -13.34
N LYS A 333 -3.37 4.23 -12.34
CA LYS A 333 -4.65 4.95 -12.49
C LYS A 333 -4.50 6.24 -13.29
N ALA A 334 -3.39 6.95 -13.11
CA ALA A 334 -3.13 8.23 -13.76
C ALA A 334 -2.42 8.06 -15.10
N GLN A 335 -1.50 7.09 -15.19
CA GLN A 335 -0.57 6.97 -16.32
C GLN A 335 -0.88 5.79 -17.25
N ALA A 336 -1.57 4.75 -16.78
CA ALA A 336 -1.83 3.56 -17.60
C ALA A 336 -3.30 3.42 -18.00
N LEU A 337 -4.26 3.53 -17.08
CA LEU A 337 -5.62 3.05 -17.31
C LEU A 337 -6.59 4.17 -17.67
N PHE A 338 -7.42 3.93 -18.68
CA PHE A 338 -8.62 4.72 -18.91
C PHE A 338 -9.72 4.13 -18.04
N LEU A 339 -9.84 4.62 -16.81
CA LEU A 339 -10.68 4.02 -15.76
C LEU A 339 -12.17 3.91 -16.11
N GLN A 340 -12.68 4.87 -16.89
CA GLN A 340 -14.07 4.91 -17.36
C GLN A 340 -14.31 4.05 -18.60
N ARG A 341 -13.25 3.43 -19.15
CA ARG A 341 -13.32 2.56 -20.33
C ARG A 341 -13.32 1.10 -19.92
N SER A 342 -13.80 0.27 -20.83
CA SER A 342 -13.91 -1.17 -20.63
C SER A 342 -12.54 -1.86 -20.53
N ILE A 343 -12.51 -3.08 -19.96
CA ILE A 343 -11.35 -3.97 -20.03
C ILE A 343 -10.90 -4.16 -21.49
N ARG A 344 -11.87 -4.36 -22.41
CA ARG A 344 -11.62 -4.51 -23.85
C ARG A 344 -10.84 -3.34 -24.42
N GLU A 345 -11.34 -2.12 -24.27
CA GLU A 345 -10.70 -0.92 -24.82
C GLU A 345 -9.32 -0.67 -24.20
N ASN A 346 -9.17 -0.91 -22.90
CA ASN A 346 -7.87 -0.77 -22.24
C ASN A 346 -6.84 -1.78 -22.74
N THR A 347 -7.27 -3.01 -23.05
CA THR A 347 -6.39 -4.10 -23.53
C THR A 347 -6.00 -3.89 -25.00
N SER A 348 -6.93 -3.47 -25.85
CA SER A 348 -6.71 -3.35 -27.30
C SER A 348 -5.97 -2.08 -27.73
N LEU A 349 -5.88 -1.08 -26.84
CA LEU A 349 -5.45 0.29 -27.17
C LEU A 349 -4.15 0.39 -27.97
N VAL A 350 -3.13 -0.38 -27.59
CA VAL A 350 -1.78 -0.32 -28.20
C VAL A 350 -1.67 -1.16 -29.49
N VAL A 351 -2.75 -1.85 -29.89
CA VAL A 351 -2.81 -2.70 -31.10
C VAL A 351 -3.99 -2.36 -32.01
N LEU A 352 -4.65 -1.22 -31.82
CA LEU A 352 -5.76 -0.79 -32.69
C LEU A 352 -5.35 -0.65 -34.16
N ASP A 353 -4.07 -0.36 -34.44
CA ASP A 353 -3.48 -0.34 -35.78
C ASP A 353 -3.55 -1.70 -36.48
N ARG A 354 -3.46 -2.81 -35.72
CA ARG A 354 -3.57 -4.20 -36.20
C ARG A 354 -5.02 -4.68 -36.30
N LEU A 355 -5.93 -4.05 -35.55
CA LEU A 355 -7.34 -4.46 -35.45
C LEU A 355 -8.29 -3.63 -36.33
N ARG A 356 -7.79 -2.64 -37.06
CA ARG A 356 -8.61 -1.76 -37.92
C ARG A 356 -8.67 -2.21 -39.37
N ARG A 357 -9.79 -1.94 -40.03
CA ARG A 357 -9.93 -1.91 -41.50
C ARG A 357 -10.15 -0.45 -41.89
N TRP A 358 -9.25 0.13 -42.70
CA TRP A 358 -9.24 1.57 -42.97
C TRP A 358 -9.21 2.39 -41.66
N ARG A 359 -10.25 3.19 -41.38
CA ARG A 359 -10.38 4.03 -40.18
C ARG A 359 -11.22 3.40 -39.07
N PHE A 360 -11.76 2.19 -39.26
CA PHE A 360 -12.71 1.56 -38.33
C PHE A 360 -12.12 0.32 -37.67
N VAL A 361 -12.24 0.24 -36.34
CA VAL A 361 -11.81 -0.92 -35.55
C VAL A 361 -12.80 -2.07 -35.76
N ARG A 362 -12.28 -3.28 -36.02
CA ARG A 362 -13.10 -4.49 -36.13
C ARG A 362 -13.46 -4.99 -34.73
N ARG A 363 -14.64 -4.61 -34.24
CA ARG A 363 -15.12 -4.97 -32.89
C ARG A 363 -15.06 -6.46 -32.57
N GLY A 364 -15.29 -7.35 -33.56
CA GLY A 364 -15.17 -8.79 -33.36
C GLY A 364 -13.76 -9.22 -32.97
N ALA A 365 -12.75 -8.83 -33.77
CA ALA A 365 -11.35 -9.13 -33.50
C ALA A 365 -10.85 -8.46 -32.21
N GLU A 366 -11.35 -7.26 -31.90
CA GLU A 366 -11.03 -6.57 -30.65
C GLU A 366 -11.54 -7.34 -29.42
N ARG A 367 -12.78 -7.84 -29.47
CA ARG A 367 -13.37 -8.66 -28.40
C ARG A 367 -12.63 -9.98 -28.23
N GLU A 368 -12.33 -10.67 -29.33
CA GLU A 368 -11.61 -11.94 -29.31
C GLU A 368 -10.22 -11.78 -28.67
N LEU A 369 -9.48 -10.74 -29.07
CA LEU A 369 -8.17 -10.42 -28.48
C LEU A 369 -8.28 -10.10 -26.99
N ALA A 370 -9.22 -9.23 -26.61
CA ALA A 370 -9.40 -8.84 -25.21
C ALA A 370 -9.82 -10.02 -24.33
N GLN A 371 -10.74 -10.86 -24.82
CA GLN A 371 -11.20 -12.06 -24.11
C GLN A 371 -10.03 -13.04 -23.89
N GLY A 372 -9.24 -13.31 -24.93
CA GLY A 372 -8.09 -14.20 -24.82
C GLY A 372 -7.07 -13.75 -23.77
N PHE A 373 -6.79 -12.44 -23.65
CA PHE A 373 -5.90 -11.94 -22.60
C PHE A 373 -6.55 -11.87 -21.22
N ALA A 374 -7.85 -11.54 -21.13
CA ALA A 374 -8.58 -11.58 -19.87
C ALA A 374 -8.59 -12.99 -19.28
N ASP A 375 -8.79 -14.01 -20.12
CA ASP A 375 -8.77 -15.42 -19.71
C ASP A 375 -7.36 -15.88 -19.33
N ARG A 376 -6.37 -15.58 -20.18
CA ARG A 376 -4.95 -15.91 -19.93
C ARG A 376 -4.46 -15.35 -18.60
N LEU A 377 -4.83 -14.10 -18.28
CA LEU A 377 -4.42 -13.43 -17.04
C LEU A 377 -5.41 -13.63 -15.89
N ARG A 378 -6.49 -14.39 -16.11
CA ARG A 378 -7.54 -14.67 -15.13
C ARG A 378 -8.07 -13.38 -14.50
N VAL A 379 -8.44 -12.42 -15.33
CA VAL A 379 -9.04 -11.15 -14.88
C VAL A 379 -10.43 -11.47 -14.33
N ARG A 380 -10.62 -11.28 -13.03
CA ARG A 380 -11.89 -11.52 -12.34
C ARG A 380 -12.82 -10.33 -12.57
N ALA A 381 -13.75 -10.47 -13.50
CA ALA A 381 -14.78 -9.49 -13.82
C ALA A 381 -16.03 -10.19 -14.40
N PRO A 382 -17.22 -9.57 -14.35
CA PRO A 382 -18.42 -10.10 -15.02
C PRO A 382 -18.26 -10.28 -16.54
N GLY A 383 -17.36 -9.51 -17.17
CA GLY A 383 -17.01 -9.64 -18.58
C GLY A 383 -16.10 -8.50 -19.05
N ILE A 384 -15.56 -8.62 -20.28
CA ILE A 384 -14.60 -7.65 -20.85
C ILE A 384 -15.19 -6.27 -21.16
N GLU A 385 -16.51 -6.11 -21.10
CA GLU A 385 -17.20 -4.83 -21.27
C GLU A 385 -17.25 -4.02 -19.96
N GLN A 386 -16.86 -4.62 -18.82
CA GLN A 386 -16.84 -3.96 -17.52
C GLN A 386 -15.86 -2.79 -17.48
N GLU A 387 -16.27 -1.67 -16.88
CA GLU A 387 -15.41 -0.51 -16.66
C GLU A 387 -14.28 -0.82 -15.65
N VAL A 388 -13.05 -0.44 -16.01
CA VAL A 388 -11.86 -0.76 -15.22
C VAL A 388 -11.88 -0.15 -13.82
N ARG A 389 -12.54 1.00 -13.62
CA ARG A 389 -12.65 1.66 -12.30
C ARG A 389 -13.29 0.79 -11.22
N THR A 390 -14.10 -0.18 -11.61
CA THR A 390 -14.84 -1.06 -10.68
C THR A 390 -14.03 -2.29 -10.26
N LEU A 391 -12.89 -2.53 -10.90
CA LEU A 391 -12.04 -3.68 -10.63
C LEU A 391 -11.14 -3.43 -9.41
N SER A 392 -10.83 -4.49 -8.67
CA SER A 392 -9.78 -4.49 -7.64
C SER A 392 -8.41 -4.10 -8.23
N GLY A 393 -7.49 -3.57 -7.41
CA GLY A 393 -6.13 -3.20 -7.84
C GLY A 393 -5.36 -4.29 -8.60
N GLY A 394 -5.42 -5.55 -8.13
CA GLY A 394 -4.77 -6.68 -8.83
C GLY A 394 -5.33 -6.93 -10.23
N ASN A 395 -6.65 -6.87 -10.40
CA ASN A 395 -7.29 -6.99 -11.71
C ASN A 395 -7.01 -5.78 -12.61
N GLN A 396 -6.93 -4.56 -12.05
CA GLN A 396 -6.48 -3.39 -12.79
C GLN A 396 -5.06 -3.58 -13.34
N GLN A 397 -4.13 -4.11 -12.53
CA GLN A 397 -2.77 -4.40 -12.97
C GLN A 397 -2.74 -5.44 -14.08
N LYS A 398 -3.52 -6.51 -13.96
CA LYS A 398 -3.63 -7.52 -15.03
C LYS A 398 -4.12 -6.92 -16.35
N VAL A 399 -5.02 -5.94 -16.31
CA VAL A 399 -5.45 -5.21 -17.53
C VAL A 399 -4.31 -4.36 -18.12
N VAL A 400 -3.48 -3.73 -17.28
CA VAL A 400 -2.27 -3.03 -17.76
C VAL A 400 -1.31 -4.01 -18.44
N LEU A 401 -1.07 -5.18 -17.83
CA LEU A 401 -0.23 -6.22 -18.42
C LEU A 401 -0.85 -6.74 -19.73
N ALA A 402 -2.15 -7.05 -19.75
CA ALA A 402 -2.90 -7.52 -20.93
C ALA A 402 -2.64 -6.65 -22.16
N ARG A 403 -2.68 -5.32 -21.98
CA ARG A 403 -2.40 -4.35 -23.03
C ARG A 403 -1.02 -4.55 -23.63
N TRP A 404 0.00 -4.63 -22.79
CA TRP A 404 1.36 -4.80 -23.28
C TRP A 404 1.57 -6.15 -23.95
N LEU A 405 1.00 -7.22 -23.38
CA LEU A 405 1.07 -8.56 -23.97
C LEU A 405 0.40 -8.64 -25.34
N ALA A 406 -0.69 -7.90 -25.56
CA ALA A 406 -1.30 -7.76 -26.87
C ALA A 406 -0.33 -7.21 -27.92
N ARG A 407 0.59 -6.31 -27.52
CA ARG A 407 1.60 -5.76 -28.43
C ARG A 407 2.71 -6.75 -28.79
N LYS A 408 2.91 -7.79 -27.96
CA LYS A 408 4.06 -8.73 -27.99
C LYS A 408 5.38 -7.97 -27.80
N PRO A 409 5.65 -7.48 -26.58
CA PRO A 409 6.83 -6.67 -26.31
C PRO A 409 8.08 -7.56 -26.32
N LYS A 410 9.21 -6.98 -26.76
CA LYS A 410 10.54 -7.58 -26.60
C LYS A 410 11.13 -7.25 -25.23
N VAL A 411 10.83 -6.04 -24.75
CA VAL A 411 11.22 -5.52 -23.44
C VAL A 411 9.97 -5.00 -22.73
N LEU A 412 9.78 -5.38 -21.48
CA LEU A 412 8.73 -4.83 -20.64
C LEU A 412 9.33 -4.27 -19.34
N ILE A 413 9.15 -2.98 -19.12
CA ILE A 413 9.48 -2.31 -17.88
C ILE A 413 8.26 -2.38 -16.96
N LEU A 414 8.45 -2.84 -15.75
CA LEU A 414 7.45 -3.02 -14.72
C LEU A 414 7.84 -2.15 -13.52
N ASP A 415 7.22 -0.98 -13.41
CA ASP A 415 7.48 -0.04 -12.33
C ASP A 415 6.45 -0.22 -11.20
N GLU A 416 6.94 -0.63 -10.04
CA GLU A 416 6.14 -0.94 -8.84
C GLU A 416 4.94 -1.87 -9.17
N PRO A 417 5.17 -3.02 -9.83
CA PRO A 417 4.11 -3.81 -10.46
C PRO A 417 3.10 -4.38 -9.46
N THR A 418 3.44 -4.42 -8.18
CA THR A 418 2.59 -4.94 -7.09
C THR A 418 2.12 -3.88 -6.11
N ARG A 419 2.40 -2.60 -6.37
CA ARG A 419 1.99 -1.52 -5.46
C ARG A 419 0.48 -1.42 -5.35
N GLY A 420 -0.01 -1.36 -4.11
CA GLY A 420 -1.45 -1.34 -3.82
C GLY A 420 -2.20 -2.57 -4.35
N ILE A 421 -1.50 -3.69 -4.51
CA ILE A 421 -2.07 -5.00 -4.83
C ILE A 421 -2.00 -5.86 -3.57
N ASP A 422 -3.10 -6.56 -3.31
CA ASP A 422 -3.20 -7.50 -2.20
C ASP A 422 -2.21 -8.66 -2.36
N VAL A 423 -1.73 -9.21 -1.24
CA VAL A 423 -0.64 -10.18 -1.20
C VAL A 423 -0.98 -11.47 -1.96
N GLY A 424 -2.22 -11.95 -1.90
CA GLY A 424 -2.67 -13.10 -2.69
C GLY A 424 -2.65 -12.83 -4.20
N ALA A 425 -2.93 -11.59 -4.62
CA ALA A 425 -2.87 -11.18 -6.02
C ALA A 425 -1.44 -10.89 -6.52
N LYS A 426 -0.48 -10.57 -5.63
CA LYS A 426 0.94 -10.43 -5.99
C LYS A 426 1.51 -11.72 -6.59
N ALA A 427 1.18 -12.86 -6.00
CA ALA A 427 1.60 -14.18 -6.49
C ALA A 427 1.15 -14.43 -7.95
N GLU A 428 -0.07 -14.00 -8.31
CA GLU A 428 -0.56 -14.12 -9.69
C GLU A 428 0.26 -13.23 -10.65
N ILE A 429 0.64 -12.01 -10.23
CA ILE A 429 1.51 -11.11 -11.01
C ILE A 429 2.91 -11.71 -11.17
N TYR A 430 3.48 -12.28 -10.12
CA TYR A 430 4.79 -12.95 -10.17
C TYR A 430 4.81 -14.12 -11.14
N GLN A 431 3.75 -14.92 -11.15
CA GLN A 431 3.61 -16.02 -12.11
C GLN A 431 3.56 -15.49 -13.55
N ILE A 432 2.82 -14.39 -13.79
CA ILE A 432 2.78 -13.74 -15.10
C ILE A 432 4.19 -13.28 -15.50
N ILE A 433 4.93 -12.61 -14.61
CA ILE A 433 6.32 -12.18 -14.89
C ILE A 433 7.20 -13.38 -15.26
N ALA A 434 7.11 -14.48 -14.49
CA ALA A 434 7.86 -15.70 -14.76
C ALA A 434 7.49 -16.35 -16.10
N ASP A 435 6.21 -16.35 -16.47
CA ASP A 435 5.73 -16.86 -17.76
C ASP A 435 6.27 -16.00 -18.93
N LEU A 436 6.25 -14.69 -18.79
CA LEU A 436 6.77 -13.77 -19.82
C LEU A 436 8.26 -13.92 -20.05
N ALA A 437 9.02 -14.05 -18.96
CA ALA A 437 10.44 -14.32 -19.05
C ALA A 437 10.71 -15.66 -19.75
N ARG A 438 9.91 -16.70 -19.47
CA ARG A 438 9.97 -17.99 -20.18
C ARG A 438 9.63 -17.89 -21.67
N GLU A 439 8.78 -16.95 -22.05
CA GLU A 439 8.48 -16.61 -23.45
C GLU A 439 9.58 -15.78 -24.13
N GLY A 440 10.67 -15.46 -23.41
CA GLY A 440 11.82 -14.72 -23.93
C GLY A 440 11.71 -13.19 -23.82
N VAL A 441 10.68 -12.67 -23.15
CA VAL A 441 10.55 -11.23 -22.91
C VAL A 441 11.63 -10.79 -21.90
N ALA A 442 12.39 -9.76 -22.26
CA ALA A 442 13.33 -9.09 -21.36
C ALA A 442 12.56 -8.19 -20.38
N LEU A 443 12.81 -8.31 -19.08
CA LEU A 443 12.05 -7.63 -18.05
C LEU A 443 12.97 -6.74 -17.19
N LEU A 444 12.57 -5.49 -17.01
CA LEU A 444 13.17 -4.58 -16.03
C LEU A 444 12.12 -4.30 -14.96
N VAL A 445 12.33 -4.83 -13.75
CA VAL A 445 11.39 -4.72 -12.63
C VAL A 445 11.92 -3.71 -11.62
N ILE A 446 11.17 -2.65 -11.39
CA ILE A 446 11.44 -1.65 -10.36
C ILE A 446 10.51 -1.94 -9.19
N SER A 447 11.06 -2.01 -7.98
CA SER A 447 10.28 -2.24 -6.78
C SER A 447 10.94 -1.59 -5.57
N SER A 448 10.12 -1.06 -4.66
CA SER A 448 10.54 -0.65 -3.32
C SER A 448 10.53 -1.81 -2.32
N GLU A 449 9.91 -2.94 -2.67
CA GLU A 449 9.89 -4.14 -1.83
C GLU A 449 11.07 -5.07 -2.19
N LEU A 450 12.17 -5.00 -1.44
CA LEU A 450 13.37 -5.83 -1.71
C LEU A 450 13.09 -7.34 -1.82
N PRO A 451 12.21 -7.96 -0.99
CA PRO A 451 11.85 -9.37 -1.15
C PRO A 451 11.30 -9.71 -2.54
N GLU A 452 10.60 -8.78 -3.20
CA GLU A 452 10.09 -8.97 -4.56
C GLU A 452 11.22 -9.07 -5.58
N LEU A 453 12.21 -8.17 -5.50
CA LEU A 453 13.37 -8.20 -6.38
C LEU A 453 14.21 -9.46 -6.14
N LEU A 454 14.46 -9.83 -4.88
CA LEU A 454 15.20 -11.03 -4.52
C LEU A 454 14.51 -12.33 -4.99
N GLY A 455 13.18 -12.35 -4.99
CA GLY A 455 12.39 -13.45 -5.55
C GLY A 455 12.48 -13.53 -7.07
N LEU A 456 12.26 -12.41 -7.77
CA LEU A 456 12.02 -12.41 -9.21
C LEU A 456 13.30 -12.30 -10.05
N ALA A 457 14.28 -11.51 -9.62
CA ALA A 457 15.37 -11.08 -10.46
C ALA A 457 16.45 -12.16 -10.65
N ASP A 458 17.06 -12.17 -11.84
CA ASP A 458 18.29 -12.92 -12.11
C ASP A 458 19.51 -12.16 -11.59
N ARG A 459 19.42 -10.83 -11.53
CA ARG A 459 20.40 -9.90 -10.97
C ARG A 459 19.73 -8.59 -10.57
N VAL A 460 20.29 -7.91 -9.58
CA VAL A 460 19.79 -6.62 -9.07
C VAL A 460 20.80 -5.53 -9.37
N VAL A 461 20.35 -4.50 -10.07
CA VAL A 461 21.10 -3.26 -10.31
C VAL A 461 20.64 -2.23 -9.28
N VAL A 462 21.58 -1.60 -8.60
CA VAL A 462 21.28 -0.62 -7.54
C VAL A 462 21.57 0.77 -8.05
N MET A 463 20.58 1.66 -7.88
CA MET A 463 20.70 3.08 -8.21
C MET A 463 20.72 3.95 -6.95
N GLN A 464 21.50 5.03 -7.02
CA GLN A 464 21.53 6.11 -6.05
C GLN A 464 21.74 7.43 -6.80
N ASN A 465 20.98 8.47 -6.47
CA ASN A 465 21.15 9.83 -7.02
C ASN A 465 21.31 9.87 -8.56
N GLY A 466 20.53 9.06 -9.28
CA GLY A 466 20.53 9.01 -10.74
C GLY A 466 21.66 8.19 -11.37
N ARG A 467 22.48 7.49 -10.58
CA ARG A 467 23.61 6.67 -11.06
C ARG A 467 23.42 5.21 -10.65
N ILE A 468 24.03 4.29 -11.40
CA ILE A 468 24.18 2.90 -10.96
C ILE A 468 25.43 2.82 -10.08
N THR A 469 25.25 2.38 -8.83
CA THR A 469 26.34 2.24 -7.85
C THR A 469 26.89 0.82 -7.78
N GLY A 470 26.11 -0.17 -8.20
CA GLY A 470 26.55 -1.55 -8.25
C GLY A 470 25.53 -2.51 -8.85
N GLU A 471 25.99 -3.73 -9.05
CA GLU A 471 25.21 -4.84 -9.58
C GLU A 471 25.50 -6.08 -8.74
N LEU A 472 24.45 -6.81 -8.38
CA LEU A 472 24.54 -8.03 -7.60
C LEU A 472 23.87 -9.17 -8.37
N ASP A 473 24.61 -10.25 -8.59
CA ASP A 473 24.02 -11.49 -9.06
C ASP A 473 23.06 -12.06 -8.01
N ARG A 474 22.08 -12.87 -8.45
CA ARG A 474 21.08 -13.47 -7.55
C ARG A 474 21.66 -14.18 -6.33
N ALA A 475 22.82 -14.83 -6.46
CA ALA A 475 23.46 -15.55 -5.35
C ALA A 475 24.07 -14.61 -4.30
N GLU A 476 24.39 -13.38 -4.69
CA GLU A 476 25.04 -12.37 -3.87
C GLU A 476 24.07 -11.32 -3.33
N ALA A 477 22.92 -11.19 -3.99
CA ALA A 477 21.86 -10.26 -3.65
C ALA A 477 21.22 -10.64 -2.31
N THR A 478 21.42 -9.76 -1.33
CA THR A 478 20.80 -9.79 0.00
C THR A 478 20.25 -8.39 0.27
N GLU A 479 19.27 -8.26 1.16
CA GLU A 479 18.69 -6.95 1.49
C GLU A 479 19.78 -6.00 2.00
N GLU A 480 20.66 -6.50 2.86
CA GLU A 480 21.76 -5.74 3.45
C GLU A 480 22.73 -5.22 2.39
N ARG A 481 23.12 -6.07 1.42
CA ARG A 481 24.04 -5.65 0.34
C ARG A 481 23.40 -4.66 -0.63
N ILE A 482 22.11 -4.84 -0.94
CA ILE A 482 21.37 -3.90 -1.78
C ILE A 482 21.30 -2.53 -1.10
N LEU A 483 20.96 -2.50 0.20
CA LEU A 483 20.91 -1.26 0.99
C LEU A 483 22.28 -0.60 1.09
N ALA A 484 23.35 -1.37 1.31
CA ALA A 484 24.70 -0.84 1.36
C ALA A 484 25.10 -0.13 0.05
N LEU A 485 24.79 -0.71 -1.10
CA LEU A 485 25.02 -0.07 -2.41
C LEU A 485 24.13 1.15 -2.65
N ALA A 486 22.93 1.17 -2.07
CA ALA A 486 22.00 2.29 -2.21
C ALA A 486 22.34 3.49 -1.30
N MET A 487 23.22 3.29 -0.31
CA MET A 487 23.69 4.29 0.65
C MET A 487 25.19 4.63 0.51
N ALA A 488 25.87 4.08 -0.50
CA ALA A 488 27.32 4.14 -0.62
C ALA A 488 27.88 5.57 -0.69
N ASP A 489 27.21 6.48 -1.42
CA ASP A 489 27.66 7.87 -1.54
C ASP A 489 27.38 8.73 -0.28
N ASP A 490 26.38 8.38 0.55
CA ASP A 490 26.07 9.13 1.79
C ASP A 490 27.15 8.90 2.87
N LEU A 491 27.83 7.75 2.81
CA LEU A 491 28.91 7.39 3.73
C LEU A 491 30.28 7.98 3.33
N SER A 492 30.50 8.26 2.04
CA SER A 492 31.72 8.94 1.58
C SER A 492 31.70 10.43 1.89
N ASP A 493 30.55 11.10 1.77
CA ASP A 493 30.44 12.55 2.04
C ASP A 493 30.55 12.88 3.54
N HIS A 494 30.28 11.93 4.44
CA HIS A 494 30.42 12.12 5.89
C HIS A 494 31.85 11.95 6.42
N ASN A 495 32.76 11.33 5.67
CA ASN A 495 34.16 11.15 6.10
C ASN A 495 35.10 12.28 5.66
N ASP A 496 34.70 13.11 4.68
CA ASP A 496 35.50 14.25 4.22
C ASP A 496 35.19 15.57 4.96
N SER A 497 34.17 15.61 5.82
CA SER A 497 33.77 16.83 6.56
C SER A 497 34.27 16.92 8.00
N SER A 498 35.16 16.03 8.47
CA SER A 498 35.63 16.00 9.87
C SER A 498 37.15 16.13 10.03
N GLY A 499 37.85 16.74 9.07
CA GLY A 499 39.30 16.74 9.06
C GLY A 499 39.97 17.99 8.53
N GLU A 500 39.40 19.18 8.70
CA GLU A 500 40.11 20.44 8.37
C GLU A 500 39.41 21.67 8.99
N ASP A 501 39.43 21.80 10.32
CA ASP A 501 39.32 23.12 10.98
C ASP A 501 39.65 22.99 12.47
N ASP A 502 40.94 22.98 12.79
CA ASP A 502 41.43 23.47 14.08
C ASP A 502 42.94 23.62 13.98
N LEU A 503 43.41 24.85 13.74
CA LEU A 503 44.72 25.39 14.14
C LEU A 503 44.97 26.75 13.45
N ARG A 504 44.13 27.75 13.70
CA ARG A 504 44.55 29.16 13.63
C ARG A 504 43.85 29.99 14.69
N ASP A 505 44.68 30.47 15.60
CA ASP A 505 44.65 31.82 16.20
C ASP A 505 44.39 31.89 17.72
N GLU A 506 45.49 31.95 18.48
CA GLU A 506 45.57 32.77 19.70
C GLU A 506 46.94 33.48 19.76
N GLY A 507 46.98 34.71 19.26
CA GLY A 507 47.06 35.91 20.12
C GLY A 507 48.40 36.40 20.71
N GLY A 508 48.75 37.66 20.36
CA GLY A 508 49.44 38.65 21.21
C GLY A 508 50.85 39.05 20.72
N ARG A 509 51.26 40.32 20.55
CA ARG A 509 51.04 41.63 21.23
C ARG A 509 51.80 42.72 20.44
N PRO A 510 51.85 44.02 20.83
CA PRO A 510 51.23 44.71 21.98
C PRO A 510 50.21 45.80 21.65
#